data_AF-A0A351GGL1-F1
#
_entry.id   AF-A0A351GGL1-F1
#
_cell.length_a   1.000
_cell.length_b   1.000
_cell.length_c   1.000
_cell.angle_alpha   90.00
_cell.angle_beta   90.00
_cell.angle_gamma   90.00
#
_symmetry.space_group_name_H-M   'P 1'
#
loop_
_entity.id
_entity.type
_entity.pdbx_description
1 polymer ?
#
loop_
_entity_poly.entity_id
_entity_poly.type
_entity_poly.pdbx_seq_one_letter_code
_entity_poly.pdbx_strand_id
1 'polypeptide(L)'
;MNSILDNTYSIEEKRMIVNYTNRVNKEMRRLINMAIPYYLTKLELSDSIRKDLVINIFIRHDESRGSCEHEISRKSPRVFDIILNPHEETSIFQTLAHELVHLVQFATGRLKMFTTVCRWNGVKWKAARNEMDDYYDSPWEIEAFGREEGLYIRFLLDHENEL
;
A
#
# COMPACT_ATOMS: atom_id res chain seq x y z
N MET A 1 20.19 -27.23 -44.64
CA MET A 1 19.49 -27.49 -43.36
C MET A 1 20.29 -26.83 -42.26
N ASN A 2 19.83 -25.68 -41.76
CA ASN A 2 20.26 -25.10 -40.48
C ASN A 2 19.17 -24.09 -40.10
N SER A 3 18.14 -24.56 -39.39
CA SER A 3 17.13 -23.68 -38.79
C SER A 3 17.73 -23.06 -37.55
N ILE A 4 18.02 -21.77 -37.61
CA ILE A 4 18.24 -20.97 -36.41
C ILE A 4 16.87 -20.84 -35.76
N LEU A 5 16.69 -21.51 -34.63
CA LEU A 5 15.50 -21.35 -33.79
C LEU A 5 15.58 -19.96 -33.17
N ASP A 6 14.77 -19.05 -33.70
CA ASP A 6 14.56 -17.71 -33.17
C ASP A 6 13.77 -17.86 -31.87
N ASN A 7 14.48 -17.93 -30.75
CA ASN A 7 13.90 -18.10 -29.43
C ASN A 7 13.45 -16.73 -28.93
N THR A 8 12.35 -16.21 -29.49
CA THR A 8 11.69 -15.01 -28.99
C THR A 8 11.04 -15.35 -27.65
N TYR A 9 11.82 -15.20 -26.57
CA TYR A 9 11.28 -15.07 -25.22
C TYR A 9 10.52 -13.74 -25.15
N SER A 10 9.20 -13.81 -25.31
CA SER A 10 8.30 -12.73 -24.93
C SER A 10 8.43 -12.57 -23.41
N ILE A 11 9.28 -11.64 -22.96
CA ILE A 11 9.30 -11.23 -21.55
C ILE A 11 7.96 -10.52 -21.35
N GLU A 12 6.98 -11.20 -20.76
CA GLU A 12 5.76 -10.53 -20.27
C GLU A 12 6.20 -9.34 -19.41
N GLU A 13 5.82 -8.13 -19.81
CA GLU A 13 6.03 -6.95 -18.99
C GLU A 13 5.39 -7.21 -17.63
N LYS A 14 6.22 -7.37 -16.59
CA LYS A 14 5.72 -7.41 -15.22
C LYS A 14 4.89 -6.16 -14.96
N ARG A 15 3.66 -6.36 -14.51
CA ARG A 15 2.76 -5.30 -14.07
C ARG A 15 2.34 -5.58 -12.64
N MET A 16 2.03 -4.51 -11.91
CA MET A 16 1.44 -4.61 -10.58
C MET A 16 0.18 -5.47 -10.63
N ILE A 17 0.05 -6.40 -9.69
CA ILE A 17 -1.09 -7.29 -9.57
C ILE A 17 -1.94 -6.83 -8.38
N VAL A 18 -3.25 -6.68 -8.59
CA VAL A 18 -4.23 -6.40 -7.53
C VAL A 18 -5.23 -7.54 -7.46
N ASN A 19 -5.25 -8.25 -6.33
CA ASN A 19 -6.17 -9.34 -6.05
C ASN A 19 -7.23 -8.90 -5.05
N TYR A 20 -8.41 -9.53 -5.10
CA TYR A 20 -9.48 -9.31 -4.14
C TYR A 20 -9.83 -10.65 -3.50
N THR A 21 -9.65 -10.77 -2.21
CA THR A 21 -9.73 -12.05 -1.50
C THR A 21 -11.15 -12.41 -1.07
N ASN A 22 -12.04 -11.41 -0.97
CA ASN A 22 -13.46 -11.59 -0.74
C ASN A 22 -14.32 -11.07 -1.90
N ARG A 23 -15.64 -11.36 -1.84
CA ARG A 23 -16.60 -10.86 -2.82
C ARG A 23 -16.74 -9.34 -2.64
N VAL A 24 -16.17 -8.60 -3.58
CA VAL A 24 -16.29 -7.15 -3.71
C VAL A 24 -17.07 -6.86 -4.98
N ASN A 25 -18.03 -5.93 -4.93
CA ASN A 25 -18.83 -5.58 -6.10
C ASN A 25 -17.96 -4.98 -7.23
N LYS A 26 -18.41 -5.08 -8.48
CA LYS A 26 -17.63 -4.70 -9.66
C LYS A 26 -17.21 -3.22 -9.64
N GLU A 27 -18.09 -2.36 -9.14
CA GLU A 27 -17.86 -0.92 -9.13
C GLU A 27 -16.78 -0.53 -8.11
N MET A 28 -16.87 -1.05 -6.89
CA MET A 28 -15.84 -0.87 -5.86
C MET A 28 -14.47 -1.38 -6.35
N ARG A 29 -14.42 -2.53 -7.05
CA ARG A 29 -13.18 -3.02 -7.66
C ARG A 29 -12.63 -2.05 -8.71
N ARG A 30 -13.50 -1.48 -9.55
CA ARG A 30 -13.10 -0.50 -10.56
C ARG A 30 -12.45 0.71 -9.89
N LEU A 31 -13.11 1.28 -8.89
CA LEU A 31 -12.64 2.46 -8.16
C LEU A 31 -11.33 2.19 -7.41
N ILE A 32 -11.20 1.05 -6.72
CA ILE A 32 -9.94 0.67 -6.04
C ILE A 32 -8.80 0.49 -7.04
N ASN A 33 -9.06 -0.17 -8.19
CA ASN A 33 -8.05 -0.34 -9.23
C ASN A 33 -7.60 0.98 -9.88
N MET A 34 -8.41 2.04 -9.79
CA MET A 34 -8.02 3.39 -10.21
C MET A 34 -7.26 4.13 -9.11
N ALA A 35 -7.74 4.03 -7.87
CA ALA A 35 -7.16 4.70 -6.71
C ALA A 35 -5.72 4.23 -6.41
N ILE A 36 -5.44 2.92 -6.45
CA ILE A 36 -4.10 2.38 -6.13
C ILE A 36 -3.00 2.98 -7.01
N PRO A 37 -3.01 2.85 -8.35
CA PRO A 37 -1.96 3.40 -9.19
C PRO A 37 -1.88 4.94 -9.10
N TYR A 38 -3.02 5.60 -8.89
CA TYR A 38 -3.07 7.04 -8.66
C TYR A 38 -2.29 7.45 -7.39
N TYR A 39 -2.64 6.86 -6.25
CA TYR A 39 -2.00 7.12 -4.97
C TYR A 39 -0.51 6.78 -4.99
N LEU A 40 -0.13 5.62 -5.54
CA LEU A 40 1.28 5.22 -5.64
C LEU A 40 2.10 6.19 -6.50
N THR A 41 1.49 6.81 -7.52
CA THR A 41 2.13 7.84 -8.34
C THR A 41 2.33 9.13 -7.55
N LYS A 42 1.32 9.57 -6.77
CA LYS A 42 1.42 10.75 -5.89
C LYS A 42 2.38 10.56 -4.72
N LEU A 43 2.59 9.31 -4.30
CA LEU A 43 3.61 8.91 -3.33
C LEU A 43 4.99 8.71 -3.94
N GLU A 44 5.15 8.99 -5.25
CA GLU A 44 6.42 8.93 -5.99
C GLU A 44 7.10 7.55 -5.91
N LEU A 45 6.31 6.47 -5.82
CA LEU A 45 6.87 5.13 -5.82
C LEU A 45 7.43 4.80 -7.21
N SER A 46 8.75 4.54 -7.27
CA SER A 46 9.43 4.26 -8.54
C SER A 46 8.79 3.11 -9.33
N ASP A 47 8.79 3.22 -10.65
CA ASP A 47 8.24 2.21 -11.56
C ASP A 47 8.86 0.83 -11.36
N SER A 48 10.16 0.78 -11.03
CA SER A 48 10.85 -0.47 -10.79
C SER A 48 10.28 -1.23 -9.60
N ILE A 49 9.84 -0.54 -8.55
CA ILE A 49 9.22 -1.18 -7.39
C ILE A 49 7.75 -1.46 -7.69
N ARG A 50 7.04 -0.46 -8.23
CA ARG A 50 5.60 -0.52 -8.51
C ARG A 50 5.22 -1.73 -9.35
N LYS A 51 5.98 -2.02 -10.41
CA LYS A 51 5.69 -3.14 -11.32
C LYS A 51 5.85 -4.53 -10.70
N ASP A 52 6.59 -4.63 -9.60
CA ASP A 52 6.84 -5.88 -8.87
C ASP A 52 5.81 -6.11 -7.76
N LEU A 53 4.91 -5.16 -7.50
CA LEU A 53 3.94 -5.25 -6.41
C LEU A 53 2.83 -6.27 -6.69
N VAL A 54 2.50 -7.04 -5.67
CA VAL A 54 1.27 -7.82 -5.56
C VAL A 54 0.52 -7.30 -4.33
N ILE A 55 -0.68 -6.79 -4.54
CA ILE A 55 -1.52 -6.22 -3.48
C ILE A 55 -2.79 -7.06 -3.39
N ASN A 56 -3.01 -7.68 -2.23
CA ASN A 56 -4.22 -8.43 -1.95
C ASN A 56 -5.15 -7.57 -1.08
N ILE A 57 -6.33 -7.25 -1.61
CA ILE A 57 -7.32 -6.41 -0.94
C ILE A 57 -8.35 -7.26 -0.21
N PHE A 58 -8.54 -6.96 1.07
CA PHE A 58 -9.58 -7.50 1.94
C PHE A 58 -10.51 -6.37 2.36
N ILE A 59 -11.82 -6.48 2.10
CA ILE A 59 -12.80 -5.50 2.59
C ILE A 59 -13.70 -6.18 3.61
N ARG A 60 -13.50 -5.90 4.91
CA ARG A 60 -14.22 -6.58 6.00
C ARG A 60 -14.20 -5.74 7.27
N HIS A 61 -15.12 -5.98 8.18
CA HIS A 61 -15.02 -5.43 9.53
C HIS A 61 -13.81 -6.00 10.25
N ASP A 62 -13.07 -5.13 10.92
CA ASP A 62 -11.86 -5.44 11.68
C ASP A 62 -11.82 -4.56 12.94
N GLU A 63 -10.86 -4.82 13.84
CA GLU A 63 -10.68 -4.00 15.05
C GLU A 63 -10.06 -2.63 14.74
N SER A 64 -9.24 -2.56 13.68
CA SER A 64 -8.63 -1.32 13.20
C SER A 64 -9.40 -0.71 12.03
N ARG A 65 -9.09 0.55 11.71
CA ARG A 65 -9.59 1.24 10.50
C ARG A 65 -9.09 0.58 9.20
N GLY A 66 -7.87 0.06 9.24
CA GLY A 66 -7.22 -0.65 8.15
C GLY A 66 -5.91 -1.26 8.63
N SER A 67 -5.29 -2.06 7.76
CA SER A 67 -3.91 -2.53 7.99
C SER A 67 -3.19 -2.81 6.69
N CYS A 68 -1.86 -2.65 6.72
CA CYS A 68 -0.93 -3.01 5.66
C CYS A 68 0.05 -4.06 6.18
N GLU A 69 -0.17 -5.31 5.80
CA GLU A 69 0.62 -6.45 6.26
C GLU A 69 1.55 -6.96 5.17
N HIS A 70 2.70 -7.49 5.58
CA HIS A 70 3.67 -8.09 4.68
C HIS A 70 4.49 -9.19 5.39
N GLU A 71 5.18 -10.01 4.60
CA GLU A 71 6.09 -11.02 5.16
C GLU A 71 7.25 -10.34 5.93
N ILE A 72 7.29 -10.52 7.26
CA ILE A 72 8.26 -9.86 8.18
C ILE A 72 9.72 -10.23 7.83
N SER A 73 9.95 -11.40 7.22
CA SER A 73 11.29 -11.89 6.86
C SER A 73 11.99 -11.02 5.79
N ARG A 74 11.24 -10.22 5.02
CA ARG A 74 11.76 -9.49 3.86
C ARG A 74 12.11 -8.05 4.19
N LYS A 75 13.34 -7.65 3.84
CA LYS A 75 13.82 -6.25 3.99
C LYS A 75 13.12 -5.25 3.06
N SER A 76 12.57 -5.73 1.95
CA SER A 76 11.89 -4.95 0.91
C SER A 76 10.77 -5.82 0.32
N PRO A 77 9.64 -5.94 1.03
CA PRO A 77 8.51 -6.75 0.59
C PRO A 77 7.94 -6.23 -0.74
N ARG A 78 7.34 -7.15 -1.49
CA ARG A 78 6.65 -6.88 -2.77
C ARG A 78 5.23 -7.45 -2.79
N VAL A 79 4.88 -8.26 -1.80
CA VAL A 79 3.54 -8.83 -1.63
C VAL A 79 2.99 -8.23 -0.34
N PHE A 80 1.81 -7.65 -0.44
CA PHE A 80 1.15 -6.95 0.67
C PHE A 80 -0.30 -7.38 0.76
N ASP A 81 -0.77 -7.59 1.99
CA ASP A 81 -2.17 -7.77 2.31
C ASP A 81 -2.69 -6.45 2.90
N ILE A 82 -3.67 -5.83 2.24
CA ILE A 82 -4.29 -4.59 2.70
C ILE A 82 -5.71 -4.91 3.14
N ILE A 83 -6.00 -4.64 4.42
CA ILE A 83 -7.33 -4.77 5.00
C ILE A 83 -7.93 -3.38 5.07
N LEU A 84 -9.14 -3.23 4.51
CA LEU A 84 -9.91 -2.00 4.51
C LEU A 84 -11.19 -2.26 5.29
N ASN A 85 -11.32 -1.62 6.47
CA ASN A 85 -12.53 -1.69 7.27
C ASN A 85 -13.56 -0.66 6.78
N PRO A 86 -14.76 -1.08 6.33
CA PRO A 86 -15.83 -0.14 6.05
C PRO A 86 -16.34 0.47 7.36
N HIS A 87 -15.88 1.68 7.66
CA HIS A 87 -16.35 2.48 8.79
C HIS A 87 -17.29 3.59 8.27
N GLU A 88 -18.32 3.95 9.02
CA GLU A 88 -19.27 5.00 8.60
C GLU A 88 -18.62 6.39 8.56
N GLU A 89 -17.65 6.63 9.45
CA GLU A 89 -17.00 7.92 9.64
C GLU A 89 -15.81 8.18 8.70
N THR A 90 -15.26 7.14 8.06
CA THR A 90 -14.07 7.29 7.20
C THR A 90 -14.26 6.56 5.88
N SER A 91 -13.99 7.27 4.78
CA SER A 91 -14.05 6.68 3.45
C SER A 91 -13.04 5.54 3.31
N ILE A 92 -13.47 4.44 2.70
CA ILE A 92 -12.58 3.31 2.37
C ILE A 92 -11.39 3.76 1.50
N PHE A 93 -11.55 4.81 0.69
CA PHE A 93 -10.50 5.36 -0.16
C PHE A 93 -9.48 6.20 0.61
N GLN A 94 -9.88 6.79 1.75
CA GLN A 94 -8.97 7.46 2.67
C GLN A 94 -8.18 6.43 3.47
N THR A 95 -8.84 5.37 3.97
CA THR A 95 -8.16 4.23 4.58
C THR A 95 -7.16 3.61 3.59
N LEU A 96 -7.56 3.39 2.34
CA LEU A 96 -6.66 2.87 1.31
C LEU A 96 -5.44 3.79 1.08
N ALA A 97 -5.64 5.11 1.09
CA ALA A 97 -4.53 6.06 0.96
C ALA A 97 -3.55 5.93 2.12
N HIS A 98 -4.04 5.79 3.36
CA HIS A 98 -3.21 5.54 4.55
C HIS A 98 -2.40 4.26 4.42
N GLU A 99 -3.05 3.13 4.13
CA GLU A 99 -2.36 1.84 4.01
C GLU A 99 -1.34 1.81 2.87
N LEU A 100 -1.57 2.56 1.78
CA LEU A 100 -0.59 2.68 0.70
C LEU A 100 0.62 3.55 1.08
N VAL A 101 0.49 4.49 2.02
CA VAL A 101 1.65 5.17 2.60
C VAL A 101 2.53 4.15 3.32
N HIS A 102 1.96 3.29 4.16
CA HIS A 102 2.70 2.20 4.81
C HIS A 102 3.33 1.24 3.80
N LEU A 103 2.59 0.85 2.77
CA LEU A 103 3.13 0.03 1.68
C LEU A 103 4.38 0.66 1.08
N VAL A 104 4.33 1.96 0.74
CA VAL A 104 5.49 2.67 0.16
C VAL A 104 6.64 2.73 1.16
N GLN A 105 6.38 3.01 2.43
CA GLN A 105 7.40 3.04 3.48
C GLN A 105 8.11 1.68 3.62
N PHE A 106 7.37 0.57 3.60
CA PHE A 106 7.95 -0.79 3.64
C PHE A 106 8.65 -1.18 2.34
N ALA A 107 8.02 -0.94 1.19
CA ALA A 107 8.54 -1.36 -0.12
C ALA A 107 9.88 -0.68 -0.45
N THR A 108 10.05 0.57 -0.01
CA THR A 108 11.30 1.36 -0.12
C THR A 108 12.31 1.07 1.00
N GLY A 109 11.89 0.36 2.05
CA GLY A 109 12.71 0.06 3.22
C GLY A 109 12.98 1.26 4.14
N ARG A 110 12.20 2.35 3.98
CA ARG A 110 12.18 3.50 4.90
C ARG A 110 11.66 3.07 6.27
N LEU A 111 10.63 2.24 6.30
CA LEU A 111 10.13 1.59 7.51
C LEU A 111 10.53 0.13 7.54
N LYS A 112 11.06 -0.32 8.68
CA LYS A 112 11.35 -1.73 8.96
C LYS A 112 10.93 -2.06 10.38
N MET A 113 9.94 -2.93 10.50
CA MET A 113 9.47 -3.44 11.78
C MET A 113 10.06 -4.84 12.03
N PHE A 114 10.83 -4.97 13.10
CA PHE A 114 11.31 -6.24 13.64
C PHE A 114 10.63 -6.50 14.98
N THR A 115 10.61 -7.77 15.42
CA THR A 115 9.95 -8.20 16.67
C THR A 115 10.25 -7.34 17.89
N THR A 116 11.45 -6.76 17.97
CA THR A 116 11.89 -5.97 19.15
C THR A 116 12.38 -4.57 18.79
N VAL A 117 12.39 -4.19 17.51
CA VAL A 117 12.98 -2.93 17.04
C VAL A 117 12.24 -2.42 15.81
N CYS A 118 11.83 -1.16 15.82
CA CYS A 118 11.46 -0.45 14.60
C CYS A 118 12.63 0.42 14.10
N ARG A 119 12.80 0.50 12.77
CA ARG A 119 13.72 1.44 12.13
C ARG A 119 12.97 2.33 11.14
N TRP A 120 13.20 3.63 11.26
CA TRP A 120 12.69 4.67 10.38
C TRP A 120 13.84 5.38 9.68
N ASN A 121 13.86 5.37 8.35
CA ASN A 121 14.93 5.90 7.50
C ASN A 121 16.34 5.45 7.96
N GLY A 122 16.45 4.17 8.34
CA GLY A 122 17.70 3.57 8.82
C GLY A 122 18.03 3.82 10.30
N VAL A 123 17.31 4.71 10.99
CA VAL A 123 17.53 5.02 12.41
C VAL A 123 16.64 4.14 13.27
N LYS A 124 17.20 3.56 14.33
CA LYS A 124 16.41 2.81 15.33
C LYS A 124 15.48 3.78 16.04
N TRP A 125 14.18 3.56 15.90
CA TRP A 125 13.18 4.26 16.67
C TRP A 125 13.06 3.58 18.04
N LYS A 126 13.07 4.39 19.10
CA LYS A 126 12.82 3.96 20.47
C LYS A 126 11.55 4.69 20.87
N ALA A 127 10.45 3.96 21.07
CA ALA A 127 9.29 4.51 21.77
C ALA A 127 9.76 5.12 23.11
N ALA A 128 9.12 6.19 23.56
CA ALA A 128 9.20 6.52 24.97
C ALA A 128 8.62 5.32 25.75
N ARG A 129 9.04 5.13 27.00
CA ARG A 129 8.85 3.82 27.65
C ARG A 129 7.41 3.53 28.04
N ASN A 130 6.49 4.48 27.93
CA ASN A 130 5.14 4.38 28.45
C ASN A 130 4.17 5.11 27.51
N GLU A 131 3.09 4.42 27.13
CA GLU A 131 1.81 4.90 26.53
C GLU A 131 1.58 4.55 25.05
N MET A 132 0.34 4.14 24.74
CA MET A 132 -0.16 3.90 23.38
C MET A 132 -0.05 5.15 22.47
N ASP A 133 0.03 6.34 23.07
CA ASP A 133 0.22 7.62 22.39
C ASP A 133 1.52 7.66 21.57
N ASP A 134 2.55 6.90 21.97
CA ASP A 134 3.80 6.79 21.20
C ASP A 134 3.63 6.15 19.82
N TYR A 135 2.58 5.34 19.60
CA TYR A 135 2.37 4.72 18.28
C TYR A 135 1.93 5.77 17.26
N TYR A 136 0.94 6.59 17.59
CA TYR A 136 0.44 7.66 16.72
C TYR A 136 1.48 8.76 16.50
N ASP A 137 2.35 9.00 17.50
CA ASP A 137 3.48 9.93 17.40
C ASP A 137 4.70 9.34 16.67
N SER A 138 4.62 8.08 16.23
CA SER A 138 5.68 7.50 15.43
C SER A 138 5.77 8.21 14.07
N PRO A 139 6.98 8.38 13.52
CA PRO A 139 7.17 9.20 12.32
C PRO A 139 6.50 8.60 11.07
N TRP A 140 6.24 7.29 11.04
CA TRP A 140 5.52 6.66 9.93
C TRP A 140 4.01 6.89 10.00
N GLU A 141 3.42 6.88 11.20
CA GLU A 141 2.01 7.22 11.41
C GLU A 141 1.77 8.71 11.12
N ILE A 142 2.63 9.60 11.62
CA ILE A 142 2.54 11.05 11.34
C ILE A 142 2.54 11.30 9.82
N GLU A 143 3.40 10.61 9.06
CA GLU A 143 3.39 10.72 7.60
C GLU A 143 2.11 10.13 6.99
N ALA A 144 1.64 8.98 7.46
CA ALA A 144 0.44 8.34 6.92
C ALA A 144 -0.81 9.21 7.14
N PHE A 145 -1.04 9.67 8.37
CA PHE A 145 -2.13 10.60 8.70
C PHE A 145 -1.99 11.95 7.99
N GLY A 146 -0.78 12.48 7.87
CA GLY A 146 -0.55 13.74 7.15
C GLY A 146 -0.76 13.65 5.63
N ARG A 147 -0.67 12.45 5.05
CA ARG A 147 -0.79 12.21 3.60
C ARG A 147 -2.16 11.73 3.17
N GLU A 148 -2.85 10.93 3.99
CA GLU A 148 -4.11 10.26 3.60
C GLU A 148 -5.19 11.25 3.13
N GLU A 149 -5.34 12.39 3.81
CA GLU A 149 -6.40 13.35 3.53
C GLU A 149 -6.16 14.06 2.20
N GLY A 150 -4.93 14.55 2.00
CA GLY A 150 -4.54 15.21 0.75
C GLY A 150 -4.60 14.26 -0.45
N LEU A 151 -4.19 13.00 -0.29
CA LEU A 151 -4.32 11.97 -1.31
C LEU A 151 -5.79 11.72 -1.66
N TYR A 152 -6.62 11.50 -0.65
CA TYR A 152 -8.05 11.20 -0.81
C TYR A 152 -8.79 12.34 -1.50
N ILE A 153 -8.68 13.58 -0.99
CA ILE A 153 -9.33 14.75 -1.58
C ILE A 153 -8.89 14.94 -3.04
N ARG A 154 -7.60 14.79 -3.31
CA ARG A 154 -7.08 14.93 -4.67
C ARG A 154 -7.61 13.85 -5.61
N PHE A 155 -7.75 12.61 -5.14
CA PHE A 155 -8.36 11.53 -5.92
C PHE A 155 -9.81 11.85 -6.27
N LEU A 156 -10.61 12.35 -5.32
CA LEU A 156 -11.99 12.77 -5.59
C LEU A 156 -12.07 13.89 -6.64
N LEU A 157 -11.23 14.92 -6.50
CA LEU A 157 -11.23 16.06 -7.42
C LEU A 157 -10.78 15.70 -8.83
N ASP A 158 -9.72 14.88 -8.95
CA ASP A 158 -9.18 14.52 -10.26
C ASP A 158 -10.06 13.47 -10.99
N HIS A 159 -10.99 12.80 -10.29
CA HIS A 159 -11.87 11.74 -10.85
C HIS A 159 -13.37 12.04 -10.63
N GLU A 160 -13.76 13.30 -10.42
CA GLU A 160 -15.14 13.70 -10.12
C GLU A 160 -16.16 13.19 -11.16
N ASN A 161 -15.76 13.10 -12.43
CA ASN A 161 -16.64 12.61 -13.51
C ASN A 161 -16.76 11.07 -13.58
N GLU A 162 -15.98 10.36 -12.78
CA GLU A 162 -15.88 8.90 -12.76
C GLU A 162 -16.37 8.30 -11.44
N LEU A 163 -16.72 9.13 -10.46
CA LEU A 163 -17.26 8.77 -9.15
C LEU A 163 -18.77 9.03 -9.08
#